data_AF-A0A2T0WQE6-F1
#
_entry.id   AF-A0A2T0WQE6-F1
#
_cell.length_a   1.000
_cell.length_b   1.000
_cell.length_c   1.000
_cell.angle_alpha   90.00
_cell.angle_beta   90.00
_cell.angle_gamma   90.00
#
_symmetry.space_group_name_H-M   'P 1'
#
loop_
_entity.id
_entity.type
_entity.pdbx_description
1 polymer ?
#
loop_
_entity_poly.entity_id
_entity_poly.type
_entity_poly.pdbx_seq_one_letter_code
_entity_poly.pdbx_strand_id
1 'polypeptide(L)'
;MKQVNKIAQLLVLLFFAISIVFFLSFNGIKGLFGIEELKSGTVVYFLLVGLILYLVSFGTEHMLKNSLNEEISKKEAEKKELKATLYDLEKGIKLNKLENKINKSEEGKESPNLRPRQNFK
;
A
#
# COMPACT_ATOMS: atom_id res chain seq x y z
N MET A 1 -5.43 -14.18 -1.76
CA MET A 1 -4.04 -13.98 -2.28
C MET A 1 -2.96 -14.02 -1.18
N LYS A 2 -3.04 -13.26 -0.07
CA LYS A 2 -2.00 -13.27 0.99
C LYS A 2 -1.71 -14.65 1.58
N GLN A 3 -2.75 -15.46 1.83
CA GLN A 3 -2.59 -16.83 2.32
C GLN A 3 -1.94 -17.76 1.28
N VAL A 4 -2.23 -17.57 0.00
CA VAL A 4 -1.66 -18.37 -1.09
C VAL A 4 -0.16 -18.12 -1.21
N ASN A 5 0.28 -16.87 -1.14
CA ASN A 5 1.72 -16.56 -1.12
C ASN A 5 2.41 -17.11 0.14
N LYS A 6 1.76 -17.05 1.30
CA LYS A 6 2.30 -17.65 2.52
C LYS A 6 2.47 -19.16 2.39
N ILE A 7 1.51 -19.85 1.78
CA ILE A 7 1.59 -21.29 1.50
C ILE A 7 2.68 -21.59 0.47
N ALA A 8 2.79 -20.80 -0.60
CA ALA A 8 3.82 -20.96 -1.63
C ALA A 8 5.23 -20.80 -1.05
N GLN A 9 5.47 -19.74 -0.26
CA GLN A 9 6.74 -19.53 0.43
C GLN A 9 7.05 -20.66 1.42
N LEU A 10 6.04 -21.17 2.13
CA LEU A 10 6.20 -22.29 3.06
C LEU A 10 6.56 -23.58 2.32
N LEU A 11 5.94 -23.86 1.17
CA LEU A 11 6.28 -24.99 0.32
C LEU A 11 7.72 -24.90 -0.21
N VAL A 12 8.15 -23.72 -0.65
CA VAL A 12 9.53 -23.49 -1.07
C VAL A 12 10.51 -23.75 0.08
N LEU A 13 10.22 -23.20 1.26
CA LEU A 13 11.05 -23.39 2.45
C LEU A 13 11.12 -24.86 2.85
N LEU A 14 9.98 -25.55 2.84
CA LEU A 14 9.89 -26.98 3.13
C LEU A 14 10.71 -27.81 2.13
N PHE A 15 10.59 -27.51 0.82
CA PHE A 15 11.36 -28.18 -0.21
C PHE A 15 12.87 -28.03 0.02
N PHE A 16 13.34 -26.82 0.30
CA PHE A 16 14.75 -26.57 0.58
C PHE A 16 15.20 -27.24 1.89
N ALA A 17 14.39 -27.19 2.94
CA ALA A 17 14.71 -27.84 4.21
C ALA A 17 14.87 -29.37 4.04
N ILE A 18 13.93 -30.02 3.35
CA ILE A 18 14.00 -31.45 3.05
C ILE A 18 15.21 -31.75 2.17
N SER A 19 15.46 -30.94 1.14
CA SER A 19 16.60 -31.11 0.24
C SER A 19 17.93 -31.02 0.99
N ILE A 20 18.07 -30.06 1.91
CA ILE A 20 19.27 -29.91 2.74
C ILE A 20 19.50 -31.16 3.58
N VAL A 21 18.47 -31.64 4.29
CA VAL A 21 18.56 -32.86 5.10
C VAL A 21 18.89 -34.08 4.23
N PHE A 22 18.29 -34.19 3.05
CA PHE A 22 18.57 -35.26 2.10
C PHE A 22 20.04 -35.27 1.66
N PHE A 23 20.60 -34.13 1.29
CA PHE A 23 22.01 -34.05 0.87
C PHE A 23 23.00 -34.26 2.03
N LEU A 24 22.71 -33.72 3.22
CA LEU A 24 23.53 -33.94 4.42
C LEU A 24 23.58 -35.41 4.84
N SER A 25 22.42 -36.07 4.82
CA SER A 25 22.28 -37.45 5.25
C SER A 25 22.51 -38.45 4.13
N PHE A 26 22.87 -38.01 2.91
CA PHE A 26 22.95 -38.87 1.73
C PHE A 26 23.82 -40.11 1.95
N ASN A 27 24.97 -39.97 2.61
CA ASN A 27 25.86 -41.09 2.91
C ASN A 27 25.23 -42.18 3.80
N GLY A 28 24.26 -41.81 4.65
CA GLY A 28 23.52 -42.75 5.49
C GLY A 28 22.26 -43.32 4.85
N ILE A 29 21.64 -42.60 3.90
CA ILE A 29 20.36 -42.97 3.30
C ILE A 29 20.53 -43.54 1.87
N LYS A 30 21.72 -43.46 1.27
CA LYS A 30 22.02 -43.99 -0.08
C LYS A 30 21.61 -45.45 -0.28
N GLY A 31 21.76 -46.28 0.76
CA GLY A 31 21.35 -47.69 0.74
C GLY A 31 19.84 -47.93 0.82
N LEU A 32 19.06 -46.98 1.35
CA LEU A 32 17.59 -47.06 1.43
C LEU A 32 16.90 -46.69 0.11
N PHE A 33 17.53 -45.84 -0.70
CA PHE A 33 16.98 -45.38 -1.98
C PHE A 33 17.54 -46.10 -3.21
N GLY A 34 18.46 -47.05 -3.03
CA GLY A 34 19.11 -47.76 -4.15
C GLY A 34 19.98 -46.84 -5.02
N ILE A 35 20.40 -45.70 -4.48
CA ILE A 35 21.23 -44.71 -5.19
C ILE A 35 22.65 -44.89 -4.69
N GLU A 36 23.51 -45.54 -5.48
CA GLU A 36 24.88 -45.87 -5.03
C GLU A 36 25.76 -44.63 -4.84
N GLU A 37 25.59 -43.60 -5.68
CA GLU A 37 26.42 -42.39 -5.69
C GLU A 37 25.62 -41.13 -6.00
N LEU A 38 26.05 -40.01 -5.39
CA LEU A 38 25.47 -38.69 -5.65
C LEU A 38 25.93 -38.19 -7.02
N LYS A 39 25.20 -38.54 -8.08
CA LYS A 39 25.50 -38.03 -9.42
C LYS A 39 25.21 -36.53 -9.51
N SER A 40 26.08 -35.82 -10.22
CA SER A 40 25.91 -34.37 -10.50
C SER A 40 24.53 -34.06 -11.10
N GLY A 41 24.02 -34.94 -11.98
CA GLY A 41 22.68 -34.80 -12.56
C GLY A 41 21.56 -34.71 -11.52
N THR A 42 21.62 -35.51 -10.46
CA THR A 42 20.62 -35.49 -9.37
C THR A 42 20.60 -34.13 -8.67
N VAL A 43 21.78 -33.55 -8.40
CA VAL A 43 21.90 -32.22 -7.78
C VAL A 43 21.31 -31.14 -8.70
N VAL A 44 21.61 -31.21 -10.00
CA VAL A 44 21.08 -30.28 -11.00
C VAL A 44 19.56 -30.36 -11.06
N TYR A 45 18.97 -31.55 -11.09
CA TYR A 45 17.51 -31.71 -11.11
C TYR A 45 16.85 -31.13 -9.86
N PHE A 46 17.42 -31.37 -8.66
CA PHE A 46 16.90 -30.78 -7.42
C PHE A 46 16.96 -29.25 -7.45
N LEU A 47 18.06 -28.67 -7.94
CA LEU A 47 18.18 -27.22 -8.11
C LEU A 47 17.18 -26.68 -9.12
N LEU A 48 16.95 -27.37 -10.23
CA LEU A 48 16.01 -26.93 -11.28
C LEU A 48 14.56 -26.95 -10.77
N VAL A 49 14.16 -28.02 -10.07
CA VAL A 49 12.85 -28.11 -9.43
C VAL A 49 12.69 -27.03 -8.35
N GLY A 50 13.72 -26.82 -7.52
CA GLY A 50 13.73 -25.76 -6.52
C GLY A 50 13.63 -24.36 -7.12
N LEU A 51 14.32 -24.12 -8.24
CA LEU A 51 14.27 -22.87 -8.99
C LEU A 51 12.86 -22.61 -9.54
N ILE A 52 12.22 -23.62 -10.13
CA ILE A 52 10.85 -23.49 -10.64
C ILE A 52 9.88 -23.17 -9.51
N LEU A 53 9.95 -23.91 -8.39
CA LEU A 53 9.13 -23.64 -7.20
C LEU A 53 9.34 -22.21 -6.66
N TYR A 54 10.60 -21.78 -6.59
CA TYR A 54 10.96 -20.44 -6.18
C TYR A 54 10.41 -19.37 -7.12
N LEU A 55 10.52 -19.56 -8.44
CA LEU A 55 10.00 -18.64 -9.45
C LEU A 55 8.49 -18.48 -9.36
N VAL A 56 7.75 -19.57 -9.14
CA VAL A 56 6.30 -19.52 -8.92
C VAL A 56 5.98 -18.70 -7.67
N SER A 57 6.65 -18.99 -6.55
CA SER A 57 6.45 -18.23 -5.31
C SER A 57 6.78 -16.74 -5.50
N PHE A 58 7.91 -16.44 -6.14
CA PHE A 58 8.36 -15.08 -6.42
C PHE A 58 7.37 -14.31 -7.30
N GLY A 59 6.86 -14.96 -8.35
CA GLY A 59 5.83 -14.38 -9.21
C GLY A 59 4.56 -14.03 -8.44
N THR A 60 4.08 -14.92 -7.58
CA THR A 60 2.89 -14.64 -6.75
C THR A 60 3.10 -13.51 -5.76
N GLU A 61 4.31 -13.38 -5.18
CA GLU A 61 4.66 -12.28 -4.29
C GLU A 61 4.71 -10.95 -5.04
N HIS A 62 5.30 -10.93 -6.24
CA HIS A 62 5.40 -9.73 -7.06
C HIS A 62 4.02 -9.21 -7.47
N MET A 63 3.13 -10.11 -7.93
CA MET A 63 1.75 -9.74 -8.28
C MET A 63 0.98 -9.18 -7.08
N LEU A 64 1.15 -9.79 -5.90
CA LEU A 64 0.54 -9.30 -4.67
C LEU A 64 1.02 -7.89 -4.30
N LYS A 65 2.33 -7.65 -4.36
CA LYS A 65 2.90 -6.32 -4.08
C LYS A 65 2.35 -5.27 -5.06
N ASN A 66 2.24 -5.61 -6.34
CA ASN A 66 1.68 -4.70 -7.32
C ASN A 66 0.21 -4.35 -7.01
N SER A 67 -0.63 -5.35 -6.69
CA SER A 67 -2.02 -5.10 -6.30
C SER A 67 -2.17 -4.23 -5.05
N LEU A 68 -1.30 -4.40 -4.06
CA LEU A 68 -1.31 -3.61 -2.84
C LEU A 68 -0.87 -2.17 -3.10
N ASN A 69 0.13 -1.96 -3.95
CA ASN A 69 0.56 -0.62 -4.36
C ASN A 69 -0.52 0.12 -5.14
N GLU A 70 -1.26 -0.56 -6.02
CA GLU A 70 -2.41 0.03 -6.70
C GLU A 70 -3.52 0.43 -5.72
N GLU A 71 -3.82 -0.43 -4.74
CA GLU A 71 -4.81 -0.12 -3.70
C GLU A 71 -4.37 1.07 -2.83
N ILE A 72 -3.10 1.14 -2.47
CA ILE A 72 -2.51 2.27 -1.74
C ILE A 72 -2.65 3.56 -2.56
N SER A 73 -2.28 3.52 -3.84
CA SER A 73 -2.36 4.69 -4.73
C SER A 73 -3.80 5.21 -4.86
N LYS A 74 -4.79 4.32 -4.99
CA LYS A 74 -6.21 4.69 -5.01
C LYS A 74 -6.64 5.37 -3.71
N LYS A 75 -6.30 4.77 -2.56
CA LYS A 75 -6.62 5.35 -1.25
C LYS A 75 -5.94 6.70 -1.01
N GLU A 76 -4.73 6.89 -1.54
CA GLU A 76 -4.05 8.18 -1.48
C GLU A 76 -4.76 9.25 -2.34
N ALA A 77 -5.27 8.87 -3.51
CA ALA A 77 -6.06 9.76 -4.36
C ALA A 77 -7.39 10.16 -3.68
N GLU A 78 -8.15 9.19 -3.17
CA GLU A 78 -9.39 9.42 -2.42
C GLU A 78 -9.15 10.32 -1.20
N LYS A 79 -8.05 10.10 -0.47
CA LYS A 79 -7.66 10.94 0.67
C LYS A 79 -7.37 12.38 0.25
N LYS A 80 -6.73 12.60 -0.91
CA LYS A 80 -6.49 13.96 -1.43
C LYS A 80 -7.79 14.64 -1.82
N GLU A 81 -8.70 13.93 -2.47
CA GLU A 81 -10.02 14.43 -2.84
C GLU A 81 -10.85 14.81 -1.59
N LEU A 82 -10.89 13.93 -0.58
CA LEU A 82 -11.57 14.23 0.69
C LEU A 82 -10.98 15.43 1.42
N LYS A 83 -9.65 15.63 1.35
CA LYS A 83 -9.02 16.82 1.92
C LYS A 83 -9.41 18.09 1.17
N ALA A 84 -9.53 18.03 -0.15
CA ALA A 84 -9.95 19.16 -0.97
C ALA A 84 -11.42 19.52 -0.68
N THR A 85 -12.32 18.53 -0.67
CA THR A 85 -13.74 18.77 -0.35
C THR A 85 -13.93 19.31 1.06
N LEU A 86 -13.17 18.81 2.05
CA LEU A 86 -13.21 19.34 3.41
C LEU A 86 -12.70 20.79 3.48
N TYR A 87 -11.64 21.11 2.73
CA TYR A 87 -11.13 22.48 2.63
C TYR A 87 -12.14 23.44 2.01
N ASP A 88 -12.78 23.02 0.92
CA ASP A 88 -13.79 23.82 0.23
C ASP A 88 -15.04 24.02 1.09
N LEU A 89 -15.47 22.99 1.83
CA LEU A 89 -16.54 23.10 2.82
C LEU A 89 -16.18 24.08 3.94
N GLU A 90 -14.98 24.00 4.52
CA GLU A 90 -14.55 24.95 5.55
C GLU A 90 -14.49 26.39 5.03
N LYS A 91 -13.98 26.58 3.81
CA LYS A 91 -13.94 27.89 3.14
C LYS A 91 -15.35 28.41 2.86
N GLY A 92 -16.24 27.58 2.34
CA GLY A 92 -17.65 27.91 2.11
C GLY A 92 -18.38 28.28 3.39
N ILE A 93 -18.13 27.56 4.50
CA ILE A 93 -18.69 27.90 5.82
C ILE A 93 -18.12 29.23 6.34
N LYS A 94 -16.82 29.50 6.14
CA LYS A 94 -16.19 30.78 6.52
C LYS A 94 -16.71 31.95 5.69
N LEU A 95 -16.96 31.75 4.40
CA LEU A 95 -17.56 32.75 3.51
C LEU A 95 -19.02 33.03 3.87
N ASN A 96 -19.84 31.99 4.10
CA ASN A 96 -21.22 32.14 4.59
C ASN A 96 -21.30 32.89 5.94
N LYS A 97 -20.33 32.66 6.84
CA LYS A 97 -20.23 33.43 8.09
C LYS A 97 -19.86 34.90 7.86
N LEU A 98 -19.05 35.19 6.85
CA LEU A 98 -18.67 36.55 6.47
C LEU A 98 -19.81 37.29 5.79
N GLU A 99 -20.52 36.66 4.84
CA GLU A 99 -21.73 37.21 4.22
C GLU A 99 -22.83 37.48 5.24
N ASN A 100 -23.09 36.55 6.16
CA ASN A 100 -24.04 36.79 7.25
C ASN A 100 -23.60 37.93 8.18
N LYS A 101 -22.30 38.24 8.28
CA LYS A 101 -21.80 39.38 9.06
C LYS A 101 -21.90 40.70 8.29
N ILE A 102 -21.77 40.66 6.96
CA ILE A 102 -21.90 41.80 6.06
C ILE A 102 -23.39 42.19 5.93
N ASN A 103 -24.29 41.23 5.69
CA ASN A 103 -25.74 41.48 5.63
C ASN A 103 -26.28 42.06 6.94
N LYS A 104 -25.79 41.59 8.10
CA LYS A 104 -26.11 42.18 9.41
C LYS A 104 -25.54 43.59 9.62
N SER A 105 -24.52 43.98 8.86
CA SER A 105 -23.91 45.32 8.91
C SER A 105 -24.61 46.31 7.97
N GLU A 106 -25.39 45.84 6.99
CA GLU A 106 -26.11 46.70 6.03
C GLU A 106 -27.53 47.05 6.51
N GLU A 107 -28.18 46.22 7.33
CA GLU A 107 -29.49 46.52 7.94
C GLU A 107 -29.47 47.61 9.04
N GLY A 108 -28.30 48.18 9.36
CA GLY A 108 -28.12 49.14 10.47
C GLY A 108 -27.58 50.53 10.08
N LYS A 109 -27.60 50.91 8.80
CA LYS A 109 -27.13 52.25 8.37
C LYS A 109 -28.26 53.10 7.80
N GLU A 110 -29.16 53.52 8.68
CA GLU A 110 -29.89 54.77 8.47
C GLU A 110 -28.89 55.94 8.50
N SER A 111 -28.74 56.59 7.34
CA SER A 111 -28.29 57.98 7.10
C SER A 111 -27.18 58.57 7.99
N PRO A 112 -25.97 58.85 7.47
CA PRO A 112 -24.99 59.63 8.21
C PRO A 112 -25.47 61.07 8.31
N ASN A 113 -25.94 61.44 9.50
CA ASN A 113 -26.26 62.81 9.88
C ASN A 113 -24.96 63.64 9.91
N LEU A 114 -24.52 64.12 8.74
CA LEU A 114 -23.37 65.01 8.59
C LEU A 114 -23.67 66.33 9.30
N ARG A 115 -22.99 66.58 10.42
CA ARG A 115 -23.10 67.86 11.13
C ARG A 115 -22.50 68.98 10.27
N PRO A 116 -23.12 70.17 10.20
CA PRO A 116 -22.63 71.26 9.34
C PRO A 116 -21.27 71.77 9.82
N ARG A 117 -20.34 72.00 8.89
CA ARG A 117 -19.07 72.68 9.17
C ARG A 117 -19.35 74.17 9.43
N GLN A 118 -18.98 74.66 10.61
CA GLN A 118 -18.91 76.09 10.90
C GLN A 118 -17.60 76.66 10.34
N ASN A 119 -17.70 77.50 9.31
CA ASN A 119 -16.59 78.33 8.87
C ASN A 119 -16.43 79.49 9.85
N PHE A 120 -15.36 79.51 10.64
CA PHE A 120 -14.94 80.71 11.36
C PHE A 120 -14.12 81.59 10.41
N LYS A 121 -14.46 82.88 10.37
CA LYS A 121 -13.89 83.90 9.50
C LYS A 121 -12.69 84.57 10.17
#